data_AF-A0A381DJX9-F1
#
_entry.id   AF-A0A381DJX9-F1
#
_cell.length_a   1.000
_cell.length_b   1.000
_cell.length_c   1.000
_cell.angle_alpha   90.00
_cell.angle_beta   90.00
_cell.angle_gamma   90.00
#
_symmetry.space_group_name_H-M   'P 1'
#
loop_
_entity.id
_entity.type
_entity.pdbx_description
1 polymer ?
#
loop_
_entity_poly.entity_id
_entity_poly.type
_entity_poly.pdbx_seq_one_letter_code
_entity_poly.pdbx_strand_id
1 'polypeptide(L)'
;MLIIHASDIHCDKFLMEKILDLKYDALCISGDLLDEPSRMAIDTQIKTFKKFFKELKKPILICSGNHDLDTKWIKDIKRVHCDDIKDVKKLKFGCVPFGCKDFAKYKKCDILITHVPPFGSACAFDLNNCKDLGDKFLTNALGEGIVKPKFILCGHIHNPKERYEKFLGVKILNSSCNVYDICV
;
A
#
# COMPACT_ATOMS: atom_id res chain seq x y z
N MET A 1 -1.51 0.73 18.61
CA MET A 1 -2.25 -0.10 17.65
C MET A 1 -1.24 -0.81 16.78
N LEU A 2 -1.44 -2.10 16.50
CA LEU A 2 -0.50 -2.87 15.67
C LEU A 2 -1.03 -2.97 14.24
N ILE A 3 -0.29 -2.42 13.29
CA ILE A 3 -0.59 -2.50 11.85
C ILE A 3 0.40 -3.48 11.23
N ILE A 4 -0.10 -4.34 10.34
CA ILE A 4 0.77 -5.04 9.37
C ILE A 4 0.69 -4.28 8.06
N HIS A 5 1.84 -4.00 7.46
CA HIS A 5 1.96 -3.41 6.14
C HIS A 5 2.67 -4.39 5.22
N ALA A 6 2.01 -4.75 4.13
CA ALA A 6 2.58 -5.53 3.03
C ALA A 6 2.41 -4.78 1.70
N SER A 7 3.14 -5.19 0.67
CA SER A 7 3.01 -4.60 -0.66
C SER A 7 3.56 -5.53 -1.72
N ASP A 8 3.12 -5.33 -2.97
CA ASP A 8 3.67 -6.02 -4.15
C ASP A 8 3.66 -7.54 -3.92
N ILE A 9 2.47 -8.03 -3.56
CA ILE A 9 2.27 -9.44 -3.21
C ILE A 9 2.46 -10.29 -4.47
N HIS A 10 2.04 -9.82 -5.64
CA HIS A 10 2.20 -10.53 -6.92
C HIS A 10 1.85 -12.03 -6.83
N CYS A 11 0.69 -12.35 -6.23
CA CYS A 11 0.26 -13.73 -5.97
C CYS A 11 1.26 -14.64 -5.23
N ASP A 12 2.24 -14.08 -4.50
CA ASP A 12 3.21 -14.83 -3.71
C ASP A 12 2.52 -15.50 -2.51
N LYS A 13 2.35 -16.82 -2.63
CA LYS A 13 1.72 -17.65 -1.59
C LYS A 13 2.49 -17.63 -0.27
N PHE A 14 3.82 -17.56 -0.30
CA PHE A 14 4.61 -17.55 0.92
C PHE A 14 4.39 -16.26 1.70
N LEU A 15 4.34 -15.12 1.01
CA LEU A 15 4.02 -13.84 1.65
C LEU A 15 2.58 -13.84 2.20
N MET A 16 1.62 -14.42 1.46
CA MET A 16 0.23 -14.57 1.91
C MET A 16 0.14 -15.45 3.17
N GLU A 17 0.80 -16.61 3.19
CA GLU A 17 0.88 -17.49 4.36
C GLU A 17 1.49 -16.77 5.56
N LYS A 18 2.59 -16.05 5.36
CA LYS A 18 3.21 -15.24 6.41
C LYS A 18 2.24 -14.22 7.00
N ILE A 19 1.40 -13.58 6.20
CA ILE A 19 0.40 -12.61 6.69
C ILE A 19 -0.68 -13.28 7.54
N LEU A 20 -1.12 -14.49 7.18
CA LEU A 20 -2.18 -15.23 7.90
C LEU A 20 -1.80 -15.52 9.36
N ASP A 21 -0.52 -15.75 9.63
CA ASP A 21 -0.02 -16.10 10.96
C ASP A 21 0.21 -14.89 11.88
N LEU A 22 0.12 -13.66 11.35
CA LEU A 22 0.39 -12.45 12.11
C LEU A 22 -0.81 -12.00 12.94
N LYS A 23 -0.52 -11.47 14.13
CA LYS A 23 -1.52 -10.83 14.99
C LYS A 23 -1.48 -9.34 14.78
N TYR A 24 -2.62 -8.72 14.51
CA TYR A 24 -2.70 -7.29 14.24
C TYR A 24 -4.11 -6.72 14.41
N ASP A 25 -4.19 -5.40 14.37
CA ASP A 25 -5.43 -4.64 14.43
C ASP A 25 -5.96 -4.26 13.04
N ALA A 26 -5.07 -3.96 12.09
CA ALA A 26 -5.38 -3.72 10.68
C ALA A 26 -4.25 -4.24 9.76
N LEU A 27 -4.64 -4.72 8.58
CA LEU A 27 -3.71 -5.04 7.49
C LEU A 27 -3.80 -3.93 6.45
N CYS A 28 -2.68 -3.30 6.15
CA CYS A 28 -2.53 -2.33 5.07
C CYS A 28 -1.76 -3.00 3.92
N ILE A 29 -2.27 -2.89 2.69
CA ILE A 29 -1.61 -3.39 1.49
C ILE A 29 -1.47 -2.26 0.48
N SER A 30 -0.23 -1.95 0.08
CA SER A 30 0.05 -0.88 -0.88
C SER A 30 0.10 -1.36 -2.34
N GLY A 31 -0.95 -2.07 -2.76
CA GLY A 31 -1.16 -2.45 -4.15
C GLY A 31 -0.35 -3.64 -4.65
N ASP A 32 -0.53 -3.92 -5.93
CA ASP A 32 0.11 -5.00 -6.69
C ASP A 32 -0.14 -6.36 -6.05
N LEU A 33 -1.43 -6.67 -5.89
CA LEU A 33 -1.89 -8.00 -5.52
C LEU A 33 -1.63 -8.96 -6.69
N LEU A 34 -2.06 -8.58 -7.89
CA LEU A 34 -1.91 -9.41 -9.07
C LEU A 34 -0.45 -9.42 -9.56
N ASP A 35 -0.03 -10.56 -10.07
CA ASP A 35 1.19 -10.75 -10.85
C ASP A 35 0.80 -10.58 -12.32
N GLU A 36 0.99 -9.41 -12.91
CA GLU A 36 0.64 -9.16 -14.32
C GLU A 36 1.70 -8.31 -15.02
N PRO A 37 2.40 -8.78 -16.06
CA PRO A 37 2.12 -9.98 -16.84
C PRO A 37 2.53 -11.28 -16.15
N SER A 38 1.63 -12.27 -16.13
CA SER A 38 1.94 -13.61 -15.63
C SER A 38 1.37 -14.72 -16.50
N ARG A 39 1.95 -15.91 -16.38
CA ARG A 39 1.39 -17.13 -16.99
C ARG A 39 0.11 -17.60 -16.30
N MET A 40 -0.11 -17.19 -15.05
CA MET A 40 -1.32 -17.51 -14.32
C MET A 40 -2.46 -16.60 -14.76
N ALA A 41 -3.54 -17.19 -15.28
CA ALA A 41 -4.72 -16.43 -15.69
C ALA A 41 -5.26 -15.56 -14.54
N ILE A 42 -5.63 -14.31 -14.86
CA ILE A 42 -6.13 -13.30 -13.91
C ILE A 42 -7.28 -13.84 -13.03
N ASP A 43 -8.24 -14.57 -13.62
CA ASP A 43 -9.35 -15.16 -12.85
C ASP A 43 -8.88 -16.15 -11.77
N THR A 44 -7.79 -16.87 -12.02
CA THR A 44 -7.19 -17.80 -11.05
C THR A 44 -6.51 -17.03 -9.92
N GLN A 45 -5.82 -15.95 -10.25
CA GLN A 45 -5.22 -15.04 -9.27
C GLN A 45 -6.29 -14.40 -8.37
N ILE A 46 -7.35 -13.84 -8.97
CA ILE A 46 -8.49 -13.25 -8.24
C ILE A 46 -9.16 -14.29 -7.33
N LYS A 47 -9.38 -15.52 -7.81
CA LYS A 47 -9.92 -16.61 -6.97
C LYS A 47 -9.00 -16.93 -5.79
N THR A 48 -7.68 -16.84 -5.97
CA THR A 48 -6.69 -17.05 -4.91
C THR A 48 -6.78 -15.95 -3.84
N PHE A 49 -6.81 -14.68 -4.24
CA PHE A 49 -7.00 -13.57 -3.30
C PHE A 49 -8.35 -13.59 -2.59
N LYS A 50 -9.44 -13.94 -3.28
CA LYS A 50 -10.76 -14.08 -2.64
C LYS A 50 -10.75 -15.13 -1.53
N LYS A 51 -10.00 -16.23 -1.68
CA LYS A 51 -9.82 -17.23 -0.61
C LYS A 51 -8.99 -16.66 0.54
N PHE A 52 -7.84 -16.07 0.25
CA PHE A 52 -6.97 -15.45 1.24
C PHE A 52 -7.68 -14.39 2.09
N PHE A 53 -8.36 -13.42 1.45
CA PHE A 53 -9.09 -12.38 2.17
C PHE A 53 -10.27 -12.91 2.99
N LYS A 54 -10.81 -14.09 2.67
CA LYS A 54 -11.86 -14.75 3.47
C LYS A 54 -11.32 -15.29 4.80
N GLU A 55 -10.04 -15.67 4.86
CA GLU A 55 -9.39 -16.21 6.06
C GLU A 55 -9.02 -15.09 7.05
N LEU A 56 -8.78 -13.88 6.54
CA LEU A 56 -8.48 -12.71 7.37
C LEU A 56 -9.71 -12.19 8.11
N LYS A 57 -9.54 -11.90 9.40
CA LYS A 57 -10.64 -11.49 10.30
C LYS A 57 -10.66 -10.00 10.64
N LYS A 58 -9.56 -9.30 10.36
CA LYS A 58 -9.35 -7.88 10.70
C LYS A 58 -9.66 -7.00 9.48
N PRO A 59 -9.84 -5.67 9.66
CA PRO A 59 -9.97 -4.75 8.55
C PRO A 59 -8.76 -4.83 7.61
N ILE A 60 -9.03 -4.81 6.31
CA ILE A 60 -8.02 -4.85 5.25
C ILE A 60 -8.16 -3.54 4.48
N LEU A 61 -7.10 -2.76 4.43
CA LEU A 61 -7.03 -1.44 3.81
C LEU A 61 -6.07 -1.52 2.63
N ILE A 62 -6.54 -1.25 1.43
CA ILE A 62 -5.78 -1.48 0.20
C ILE A 62 -5.78 -0.22 -0.65
N CYS A 63 -4.62 0.23 -1.09
CA CYS A 63 -4.58 1.03 -2.31
C CYS A 63 -4.32 0.12 -3.50
N SER A 64 -4.88 0.45 -4.64
CA SER A 64 -4.51 -0.19 -5.90
C SER A 64 -3.08 0.12 -6.33
N GLY A 65 -2.44 -0.84 -6.97
CA GLY A 65 -1.18 -0.68 -7.69
C GLY A 65 -1.35 -0.79 -9.21
N ASN A 66 -0.24 -0.66 -9.96
CA ASN A 66 -0.30 -0.67 -11.42
C ASN A 66 -0.55 -2.06 -12.02
N HIS A 67 -0.37 -3.13 -11.24
CA HIS A 67 -0.65 -4.51 -11.68
C HIS A 67 -2.10 -4.95 -11.40
N ASP A 68 -2.88 -4.20 -10.61
CA ASP A 68 -4.20 -4.62 -10.13
C ASP A 68 -5.34 -4.50 -11.15
N LEU A 69 -5.05 -3.97 -12.36
CA LEU A 69 -6.01 -3.77 -13.46
C LEU A 69 -7.26 -2.98 -13.00
N ASP A 70 -8.43 -3.61 -12.98
CA ASP A 70 -9.68 -3.04 -12.46
C ASP A 70 -9.89 -3.46 -11.00
N THR A 71 -10.07 -2.49 -10.10
CA THR A 71 -10.19 -2.72 -8.66
C THR A 71 -11.58 -3.15 -8.21
N LYS A 72 -12.56 -3.28 -9.12
CA LYS A 72 -13.92 -3.75 -8.80
C LYS A 72 -13.92 -5.07 -8.02
N TRP A 73 -13.11 -6.04 -8.44
CA TRP A 73 -13.08 -7.35 -7.78
C TRP A 73 -12.56 -7.27 -6.32
N ILE A 74 -11.70 -6.30 -6.01
CA ILE A 74 -11.18 -6.03 -4.67
C ILE A 74 -12.30 -5.39 -3.82
N LYS A 75 -12.99 -4.41 -4.39
CA LYS A 75 -14.08 -3.65 -3.73
C LYS A 75 -15.30 -4.51 -3.40
N ASP A 76 -15.53 -5.58 -4.15
CA ASP A 76 -16.62 -6.53 -3.89
C ASP A 76 -16.39 -7.39 -2.63
N ILE A 77 -15.22 -7.31 -2.00
CA ILE A 77 -14.87 -8.11 -0.82
C ILE A 77 -15.30 -7.36 0.45
N LYS A 78 -16.32 -7.87 1.16
CA LYS A 78 -17.00 -7.23 2.30
C LYS A 78 -16.10 -6.61 3.40
N ARG A 79 -14.88 -7.10 3.61
CA ARG A 79 -13.95 -6.63 4.67
C ARG A 79 -12.79 -5.76 4.15
N VAL A 80 -12.73 -5.57 2.85
CA VAL A 80 -11.69 -4.80 2.18
C VAL A 80 -12.20 -3.38 1.94
N HIS A 81 -11.38 -2.41 2.31
CA HIS A 81 -11.55 -1.02 1.95
C HIS A 81 -10.48 -0.67 0.93
N CYS A 82 -10.87 -0.54 -0.34
CA CYS A 82 -9.96 -0.31 -1.45
C CYS A 82 -10.15 1.09 -2.05
N ASP A 83 -9.06 1.85 -2.19
CA ASP A 83 -9.04 3.22 -2.74
C ASP A 83 -9.99 4.20 -2.01
N ASP A 84 -10.25 3.96 -0.73
CA ASP A 84 -11.21 4.67 0.10
C ASP A 84 -10.59 5.21 1.41
N ILE A 85 -11.31 6.07 2.11
CA ILE A 85 -10.95 6.55 3.44
C ILE A 85 -11.68 5.70 4.49
N LYS A 86 -10.93 5.20 5.47
CA LYS A 86 -11.48 4.36 6.53
C LYS A 86 -10.93 4.72 7.90
N ASP A 87 -11.83 4.85 8.86
CA ASP A 87 -11.44 4.93 10.27
C ASP A 87 -11.26 3.51 10.84
N VAL A 88 -10.11 3.27 11.48
CA VAL A 88 -9.85 2.06 12.26
C VAL A 88 -9.36 2.48 13.64
N LYS A 89 -10.13 2.12 14.68
CA LYS A 89 -9.94 2.63 16.05
C LYS A 89 -9.96 4.16 16.05
N LYS A 90 -8.85 4.81 16.44
CA LYS A 90 -8.71 6.28 16.56
C LYS A 90 -7.91 6.90 15.40
N LEU A 91 -7.58 6.12 14.37
CA LEU A 91 -6.76 6.57 13.25
C LEU A 91 -7.59 6.58 11.96
N LYS A 92 -7.40 7.64 11.18
CA LYS A 92 -8.00 7.78 9.85
C LYS A 92 -6.99 7.38 8.78
N PHE A 93 -7.36 6.40 7.96
CA PHE A 93 -6.54 5.88 6.88
C PHE A 93 -7.07 6.40 5.54
N GLY A 94 -6.17 6.86 4.68
CA GLY A 94 -6.47 7.17 3.29
C GLY A 94 -5.81 6.14 2.37
N CYS A 95 -6.60 5.27 1.76
CA CYS A 95 -6.12 4.39 0.70
C CYS A 95 -6.19 5.18 -0.63
N VAL A 96 -5.03 5.51 -1.19
CA VAL A 96 -4.91 6.40 -2.33
C VAL A 96 -4.84 5.60 -3.62
N PRO A 97 -5.81 5.70 -4.55
CA PRO A 97 -5.79 4.93 -5.79
C PRO A 97 -4.52 5.20 -6.59
N PHE A 98 -4.04 4.20 -7.30
CA PHE A 98 -2.93 4.37 -8.24
C PHE A 98 -3.24 5.50 -9.25
N GLY A 99 -2.24 6.35 -9.50
CA GLY A 99 -2.37 7.49 -10.41
C GLY A 99 -3.17 8.67 -9.85
N CYS A 100 -3.44 8.72 -8.55
CA CYS A 100 -4.06 9.88 -7.90
C CYS A 100 -3.22 11.15 -8.10
N LYS A 101 -3.86 12.23 -8.53
CA LYS A 101 -3.21 13.55 -8.73
C LYS A 101 -3.68 14.62 -7.74
N ASP A 102 -4.79 14.38 -7.07
CA ASP A 102 -5.38 15.30 -6.10
C ASP A 102 -5.52 14.62 -4.73
N PHE A 103 -4.71 15.10 -3.79
CA PHE A 103 -4.63 14.57 -2.44
C PHE A 103 -5.51 15.33 -1.43
N ALA A 104 -6.22 16.40 -1.84
CA ALA A 104 -6.98 17.26 -0.94
C ALA A 104 -8.05 16.50 -0.14
N LYS A 105 -8.65 15.46 -0.73
CA LYS A 105 -9.63 14.60 -0.05
C LYS A 105 -9.02 13.83 1.13
N TYR A 106 -7.71 13.61 1.15
CA TYR A 106 -6.99 12.87 2.18
C TYR A 106 -6.38 13.76 3.27
N LYS A 107 -6.59 15.08 3.23
CA LYS A 107 -5.96 16.07 4.15
C LYS A 107 -6.11 15.79 5.65
N LYS A 108 -7.14 15.03 6.06
CA LYS A 108 -7.42 14.68 7.46
C LYS A 108 -6.94 13.28 7.85
N CYS A 109 -6.27 12.54 6.97
CA CYS A 109 -5.83 11.18 7.26
C CYS A 109 -4.55 11.20 8.11
N ASP A 110 -4.51 10.33 9.12
CA ASP A 110 -3.33 10.09 9.94
C ASP A 110 -2.29 9.24 9.20
N ILE A 111 -2.76 8.32 8.36
CA ILE A 111 -1.92 7.38 7.62
C ILE A 111 -2.40 7.37 6.17
N LEU A 112 -1.47 7.50 5.23
CA LEU A 112 -1.75 7.26 3.81
C LEU A 112 -1.17 5.91 3.39
N ILE A 113 -1.94 5.17 2.62
CA ILE A 113 -1.49 3.98 1.90
C ILE A 113 -1.47 4.38 0.43
N THR A 114 -0.28 4.41 -0.15
CA THR A 114 -0.05 4.81 -1.55
C THR A 114 0.72 3.70 -2.23
N HIS A 115 0.48 3.41 -3.52
CA HIS A 115 1.30 2.40 -4.17
C HIS A 115 2.72 2.94 -4.42
N VAL A 116 2.81 4.11 -5.04
CA VAL A 116 4.08 4.76 -5.36
C VAL A 116 4.57 5.61 -4.16
N PRO A 117 5.86 5.52 -3.77
CA PRO A 117 6.48 6.40 -2.78
C PRO A 117 6.60 7.85 -3.29
N PRO A 118 6.78 8.85 -2.42
CA PRO A 118 6.98 10.23 -2.88
C PRO A 118 8.30 10.39 -3.64
N PHE A 119 8.25 11.05 -4.79
CA PHE A 119 9.43 11.47 -5.55
C PHE A 119 10.43 12.26 -4.67
N GLY A 120 11.72 12.02 -4.86
CA GLY A 120 12.82 12.62 -4.11
C GLY A 120 13.16 11.90 -2.80
N SER A 121 12.33 10.94 -2.39
CA SER A 121 12.56 10.12 -1.20
C SER A 121 13.50 8.93 -1.50
N ALA A 122 14.29 8.47 -0.53
CA ALA A 122 15.11 7.27 -0.68
C ALA A 122 14.27 6.00 -0.92
N CYS A 123 13.03 5.97 -0.45
CA CYS A 123 12.05 4.92 -0.74
C CYS A 123 11.61 4.88 -2.21
N ALA A 124 11.79 5.99 -2.95
CA ALA A 124 11.43 6.11 -4.37
C ALA A 124 12.60 5.87 -5.34
N PHE A 125 13.83 5.83 -4.83
CA PHE A 125 15.01 5.62 -5.65
C PHE A 125 15.27 4.13 -5.85
N ASP A 126 15.12 3.63 -7.07
CA ASP A 126 15.39 2.24 -7.42
C ASP A 126 16.87 2.03 -7.70
N LEU A 127 17.51 1.16 -6.92
CA LEU A 127 18.93 0.82 -7.07
C LEU A 127 19.21 -0.01 -8.33
N ASN A 128 18.21 -0.68 -8.92
CA ASN A 128 18.42 -1.52 -10.10
C ASN A 128 18.63 -0.70 -11.37
N ASN A 129 17.93 0.42 -11.51
CA ASN A 129 18.00 1.28 -12.69
C ASN A 129 18.55 2.69 -12.38
N CYS A 130 18.91 2.95 -11.12
CA CYS A 130 19.44 4.23 -10.63
C CYS A 130 18.53 5.42 -10.94
N LYS A 131 17.21 5.24 -10.83
CA LYS A 131 16.22 6.29 -11.09
C LYS A 131 15.29 6.48 -9.90
N ASP A 132 14.86 7.72 -9.77
CA ASP A 132 13.72 8.07 -8.93
C ASP A 132 12.43 7.82 -9.72
N LEU A 133 11.64 6.89 -9.22
CA LEU A 133 10.36 6.46 -9.81
C LEU A 133 9.18 6.88 -8.91
N GLY A 134 9.38 7.84 -8.03
CA GLY A 134 8.37 8.29 -7.09
C GLY A 134 7.29 9.19 -7.71
N ASP A 135 6.24 9.42 -6.92
CA ASP A 135 5.10 10.26 -7.26
C ASP A 135 5.38 11.73 -6.91
N LYS A 136 5.40 12.57 -7.96
CA LYS A 136 5.57 14.03 -7.83
C LYS A 136 4.34 14.73 -7.27
N PHE A 137 3.13 14.23 -7.55
CA PHE A 137 1.90 14.82 -7.00
C PHE A 137 1.84 14.59 -5.49
N LEU A 138 2.20 13.40 -5.01
CA LEU A 138 2.32 13.12 -3.58
C LEU A 138 3.37 14.02 -2.92
N THR A 139 4.52 14.18 -3.55
CA THR A 139 5.61 15.05 -3.04
C THR A 139 5.18 16.50 -2.92
N ASN A 140 4.53 17.03 -3.96
CA ASN A 140 4.02 18.40 -3.95
C ASN A 140 2.94 18.56 -2.86
N ALA A 141 2.01 17.60 -2.73
CA ALA A 141 0.98 17.64 -1.71
C ALA A 141 1.56 17.63 -0.27
N LEU A 142 2.67 16.94 -0.05
CA LEU A 142 3.40 16.98 1.22
C LEU A 142 4.10 18.32 1.44
N GLY A 143 4.85 18.79 0.44
CA GLY A 143 5.63 20.04 0.51
C GLY A 143 4.75 21.29 0.68
N GLU A 144 3.61 21.32 0.00
CA GLU A 144 2.60 22.39 0.10
C GLU A 144 1.72 22.23 1.36
N GLY A 145 1.85 21.11 2.09
CA GLY A 145 1.10 20.86 3.31
C GLY A 145 -0.39 20.57 3.09
N ILE A 146 -0.80 20.17 1.87
CA ILE A 146 -2.15 19.71 1.53
C ILE A 146 -2.50 18.47 2.37
N VAL A 147 -1.53 17.56 2.51
CA VAL A 147 -1.62 16.38 3.39
C VAL A 147 -0.46 16.40 4.39
N LYS A 148 -0.72 15.96 5.62
CA LYS A 148 0.29 15.88 6.70
C LYS A 148 0.12 14.59 7.51
N PRO A 149 0.16 13.41 6.87
CA PRO A 149 0.02 12.16 7.60
C PRO A 149 1.25 11.93 8.50
N LYS A 150 1.07 11.08 9.51
CA LYS A 150 2.15 10.59 10.37
C LYS A 150 3.01 9.55 9.64
N PHE A 151 2.35 8.71 8.83
CA PHE A 151 2.97 7.66 8.04
C PHE A 151 2.45 7.64 6.60
N ILE A 152 3.34 7.33 5.66
CA ILE A 152 3.02 6.85 4.32
C ILE A 152 3.49 5.39 4.23
N LEU A 153 2.57 4.51 3.88
CA LEU A 153 2.80 3.09 3.66
C LEU A 153 2.76 2.84 2.15
N CYS A 154 3.89 2.46 1.56
CA CYS A 154 4.04 2.33 0.12
C CYS A 154 4.73 1.05 -0.37
N GLY A 155 4.80 0.93 -1.69
CA GLY A 155 5.37 -0.19 -2.43
C GLY A 155 6.06 0.26 -3.72
N HIS A 156 5.75 -0.43 -4.83
CA HIS A 156 6.20 -0.17 -6.20
C HIS A 156 7.71 -0.37 -6.45
N ILE A 157 8.57 0.16 -5.57
CA ILE A 157 10.03 0.06 -5.71
C ILE A 157 10.53 -1.14 -4.93
N HIS A 158 10.85 -2.22 -5.65
CA HIS A 158 11.22 -3.51 -5.06
C HIS A 158 12.64 -3.52 -4.46
N ASN A 159 13.55 -2.71 -5.01
CA ASN A 159 14.92 -2.51 -4.53
C ASN A 159 15.18 -1.03 -4.22
N PRO A 160 14.47 -0.44 -3.23
CA PRO A 160 14.62 0.96 -2.93
C PRO A 160 15.97 1.21 -2.24
N LYS A 161 16.50 2.43 -2.36
CA LYS A 161 17.72 2.83 -1.63
C LYS A 161 17.55 2.65 -0.13
N GLU A 162 16.39 3.01 0.41
CA GLU A 162 16.01 2.77 1.80
C GLU A 162 14.56 2.29 1.87
N ARG A 163 14.26 1.35 2.77
CA ARG A 163 12.87 0.91 3.00
C ARG A 163 12.12 1.77 4.00
N TYR A 164 12.83 2.47 4.88
CA TYR A 164 12.22 3.38 5.84
C TYR A 164 13.01 4.67 5.91
N GLU A 165 12.31 5.80 5.89
CA GLU A 165 12.92 7.10 6.08
C GLU A 165 11.95 8.11 6.69
N LYS A 166 12.49 9.30 7.00
CA LYS A 166 11.69 10.49 7.26
C LYS A 166 11.93 11.52 6.17
N PHE A 167 10.92 11.81 5.37
CA PHE A 167 10.97 12.73 4.24
C PHE A 167 9.88 13.79 4.38
N LEU A 168 10.26 15.08 4.20
CA LEU A 168 9.36 16.23 4.41
C LEU A 168 8.58 16.17 5.74
N GLY A 169 9.22 15.66 6.79
CA GLY A 169 8.62 15.54 8.12
C GLY A 169 7.76 14.30 8.36
N VAL A 170 7.47 13.51 7.32
CA VAL A 170 6.60 12.32 7.35
C VAL A 170 7.44 11.05 7.35
N LYS A 171 7.01 10.02 8.10
CA LYS A 171 7.65 8.69 8.06
C LYS A 171 7.14 7.90 6.86
N ILE A 172 8.04 7.32 6.08
CA ILE A 172 7.69 6.49 4.93
C ILE A 172 8.19 5.08 5.20
N LEU A 173 7.37 4.09 4.86
CA LEU A 173 7.76 2.67 4.85
C LEU A 173 7.40 2.06 3.50
N ASN A 174 8.40 1.57 2.77
CA ASN A 174 8.24 0.80 1.55
C ASN A 174 8.33 -0.71 1.85
N SER A 175 7.20 -1.39 1.69
CA SER A 175 7.04 -2.82 1.97
C SER A 175 7.05 -3.71 0.74
N SER A 176 7.52 -3.25 -0.43
CA SER A 176 7.54 -4.06 -1.65
C SER A 176 8.14 -5.45 -1.43
N CYS A 177 7.37 -6.46 -1.84
CA CYS A 177 7.65 -7.89 -1.75
C CYS A 177 7.95 -8.36 -0.32
N ASN A 178 7.46 -7.62 0.69
CA ASN A 178 7.76 -7.83 2.09
C ASN A 178 6.54 -7.53 2.97
N VAL A 179 6.71 -7.82 4.25
CA VAL A 179 5.72 -7.52 5.29
C VAL A 179 6.42 -7.03 6.55
N TYR A 180 5.91 -5.94 7.11
CA TYR A 180 6.44 -5.29 8.31
C TYR A 180 5.32 -5.00 9.30
N ASP A 181 5.66 -4.95 10.57
CA ASP A 181 4.77 -4.51 11.63
C ASP A 181 5.08 -3.06 12.05
N ILE A 182 4.04 -2.31 12.38
CA ILE A 182 4.14 -0.91 12.78
C ILE A 182 3.30 -0.71 14.02
N CYS A 183 3.96 -0.25 15.09
CA CYS A 183 3.30 0.23 16.29
C CYS A 183 3.01 1.73 16.15
N VAL A 184 1.72 2.09 16.17
CA VAL A 184 1.21 3.47 16.08
C VAL A 184 0.34 3.86 17.26
#